data_AF-A0AA38R2Q2-F1
#
_entry.id   AF-A0AA38R2Q2-F1
#
_cell.length_a   1.000
_cell.length_b   1.000
_cell.length_c   1.000
_cell.angle_alpha   90.00
_cell.angle_beta   90.00
_cell.angle_gamma   90.00
#
_symmetry.space_group_name_H-M   'P 1'
#
loop_
_entity.id
_entity.type
_entity.pdbx_description
1 polymer ?
#
loop_
_entity_poly.entity_id
_entity_poly.type
_entity_poly.pdbx_seq_one_letter_code
_entity_poly.pdbx_strand_id
1 'polypeptide(L)'
;MGVPRLRQLLEPYAEHVDLKDRDLVIDGPGLAYHILWYDRKPVSSLFSRPSYSELGEAAVKWLNKLSQSGAKVVAIYFDGYLPSAKEPERKRRLLDMSNGLRTYFSLHPSGVPRTGPSNTKQPGIKKLPTPSFLVPAVLEALCASEKYAPVTKLVPGEADIFCARHVHSSRGMIITSDSDLLAHDLGREGSVTFFPSIQFDSHARKVKATVSEYSPWRICERLSIPHEKGLSPIAFQVSIDPQVSLQRAIQLAKQQANSETSVPEHAAFVGQYLSPEIMEDVSLAPISGRLLDPRISELMLKFLLSDRTDAVEAEDSANQDKLEVPMYLPFLADSPSRTSAWELCVELVGNLGKIRACVTDPRLQWTMLAISQEIKWSEEHGKNSTLSLDMLQAEANGTLDVGSWDFVHLHAEVQGAYYSLRMIQQVCEFVSRDHSPSDNLARLQTEIGCLSLLDGLPSISDFATLFGMIRASVSLSKLVMTLELGEEVAGKVQSIINPKEKKRKRQARSDGQKDSPVKTGRPSNNPFELLGGG
;
A
#
# COMPACT_ATOMS: atom_id res chain seq x y z
N MET A 1 12.77 9.47 0.01
CA MET A 1 12.45 9.21 1.43
C MET A 1 13.72 9.45 2.22
N GLY A 2 13.64 9.56 3.54
CA GLY A 2 14.77 9.88 4.42
C GLY A 2 15.18 11.34 4.50
N VAL A 3 16.40 11.58 4.98
CA VAL A 3 17.01 12.89 5.23
C VAL A 3 16.99 13.75 3.96
N PRO A 4 16.16 14.81 3.91
CA PRO A 4 15.98 15.62 2.72
C PRO A 4 17.32 16.16 2.20
N ARG A 5 17.52 16.14 0.87
CA ARG A 5 18.72 16.66 0.16
C ARG A 5 20.06 15.98 0.48
N LEU A 6 20.14 15.03 1.42
CA LEU A 6 21.40 14.35 1.74
C LEU A 6 22.06 13.72 0.49
N ARG A 7 21.27 12.98 -0.31
CA ARG A 7 21.74 12.42 -1.60
C ARG A 7 22.30 13.49 -2.54
N GLN A 8 21.62 14.63 -2.67
CA GLN A 8 22.03 15.71 -3.57
C GLN A 8 23.35 16.35 -3.11
N LEU A 9 23.51 16.54 -1.79
CA LEU A 9 24.74 17.08 -1.22
C LEU A 9 25.93 16.15 -1.42
N LEU A 10 25.71 14.83 -1.41
CA LEU A 10 26.76 13.83 -1.57
C LEU A 10 26.97 13.38 -3.02
N GLU A 11 26.13 13.83 -3.96
CA GLU A 11 26.23 13.52 -5.40
C GLU A 11 27.62 13.77 -6.01
N PRO A 12 28.35 14.85 -5.66
CA PRO A 12 29.72 15.07 -6.17
C PRO A 12 30.73 13.97 -5.80
N TYR A 13 30.43 13.13 -4.81
CA TYR A 13 31.30 12.03 -4.38
C TYR A 13 30.84 10.66 -4.88
N ALA A 14 29.74 10.60 -5.63
CA ALA A 14 29.25 9.37 -6.22
C ALA A 14 30.17 8.91 -7.36
N GLU A 15 30.37 7.60 -7.48
CA GLU A 15 31.17 6.99 -8.54
C GLU A 15 30.26 6.29 -9.55
N HIS A 16 30.55 6.45 -10.84
CA HIS A 16 29.82 5.74 -11.88
C HIS A 16 30.40 4.34 -12.08
N VAL A 17 29.60 3.31 -11.81
CA VAL A 17 30.06 1.91 -11.84
C VAL A 17 29.12 1.01 -12.64
N ASP A 18 29.67 -0.09 -13.15
CA ASP A 18 28.93 -1.20 -13.77
C ASP A 18 28.44 -2.17 -12.68
N LEU A 19 27.20 -2.65 -12.80
CA LEU A 19 26.61 -3.62 -11.87
C LEU A 19 27.03 -5.07 -12.14
N LYS A 20 27.76 -5.32 -13.23
CA LYS A 20 28.25 -6.66 -13.55
C LYS A 20 29.01 -7.28 -12.37
N ASP A 21 28.65 -8.52 -12.02
CA ASP A 21 29.26 -9.32 -10.95
C ASP A 21 29.11 -8.71 -9.53
N ARG A 22 28.21 -7.73 -9.36
CA ARG A 22 27.89 -7.13 -8.05
C ARG A 22 26.82 -7.93 -7.32
N ASP A 23 27.02 -8.13 -6.02
CA ASP A 23 25.98 -8.61 -5.10
C ASP A 23 25.08 -7.44 -4.69
N LEU A 24 23.77 -7.61 -4.91
CA LEU A 24 22.75 -6.58 -4.72
C LEU A 24 21.78 -6.97 -3.61
N VAL A 25 21.62 -6.06 -2.65
CA VAL A 25 20.59 -6.11 -1.61
C VAL A 25 19.54 -5.05 -1.94
N ILE A 26 18.26 -5.42 -1.95
CA ILE A 26 17.19 -4.54 -2.43
C ILE A 26 16.23 -4.20 -1.27
N ASP A 27 16.00 -2.92 -1.10
CA ASP A 27 14.89 -2.38 -0.30
C ASP A 27 13.56 -2.62 -1.06
N GLY A 28 12.77 -3.57 -0.56
CA GLY A 28 11.53 -4.06 -1.15
C GLY A 28 10.43 -2.99 -1.25
N PRO A 29 10.09 -2.26 -0.18
CA PRO A 29 9.19 -1.11 -0.25
C PRO A 29 9.68 -0.10 -1.30
N GLY A 30 10.97 0.26 -1.28
CA GLY A 30 11.58 1.15 -2.26
C GLY A 30 11.42 0.65 -3.71
N LEU A 31 11.59 -0.66 -3.94
CA LEU A 31 11.37 -1.31 -5.23
C LEU A 31 9.91 -1.15 -5.68
N ALA A 32 8.95 -1.45 -4.81
CA ALA A 32 7.53 -1.38 -5.16
C ALA A 32 7.13 0.04 -5.61
N TYR A 33 7.58 1.07 -4.88
CA TYR A 33 7.36 2.47 -5.26
C TYR A 33 8.10 2.86 -6.53
N HIS A 34 9.31 2.34 -6.78
CA HIS A 34 10.03 2.57 -8.03
C HIS A 34 9.26 2.00 -9.23
N ILE A 35 8.75 0.78 -9.14
CA ILE A 35 7.99 0.10 -10.22
C ILE A 35 6.70 0.83 -10.59
N LEU A 36 6.07 1.52 -9.63
CA LEU A 36 4.90 2.35 -9.91
C LEU A 36 5.20 3.48 -10.91
N TRP A 37 6.44 3.98 -10.94
CA TRP A 37 6.84 5.10 -11.80
C TRP A 37 7.79 4.68 -12.94
N TYR A 38 8.40 3.51 -12.87
CA TYR A 38 9.37 3.02 -13.84
C TYR A 38 8.73 2.72 -15.21
N ASP A 39 9.24 3.40 -16.26
CA ASP A 39 8.90 3.16 -17.68
C ASP A 39 7.39 3.21 -17.99
N ARG A 40 6.63 4.00 -17.22
CA ARG A 40 5.18 4.17 -17.41
C ARG A 40 4.88 5.53 -18.01
N LYS A 41 3.95 5.53 -18.99
CA LYS A 41 3.32 6.77 -19.46
C LYS A 41 2.66 7.48 -18.27
N PRO A 42 2.65 8.83 -18.23
CA PRO A 42 2.01 9.56 -17.16
C PRO A 42 0.55 9.09 -17.02
N VAL A 43 0.26 8.47 -15.87
CA VAL A 43 -1.09 8.05 -15.51
C VAL A 43 -1.84 9.29 -15.06
N SER A 44 -2.92 9.59 -15.75
CA SER A 44 -3.70 10.81 -15.54
C SER A 44 -5.10 10.56 -14.99
N SER A 45 -5.49 9.29 -14.85
CA SER A 45 -6.76 8.86 -14.29
C SER A 45 -6.59 7.56 -13.48
N LEU A 46 -7.48 7.33 -12.52
CA LEU A 46 -7.58 6.04 -11.84
C LEU A 46 -7.92 4.89 -12.83
N PHE A 47 -8.60 5.18 -13.95
CA PHE A 47 -8.95 4.19 -14.97
C PHE A 47 -7.76 3.73 -15.83
N SER A 48 -6.72 4.55 -15.95
CA SER A 48 -5.50 4.18 -16.69
C SER A 48 -4.41 3.60 -15.79
N ARG A 49 -4.75 3.31 -14.53
CA ARG A 49 -3.82 2.80 -13.55
C ARG A 49 -3.66 1.28 -13.71
N PRO A 50 -2.43 0.75 -13.58
CA PRO A 50 -2.20 -0.69 -13.63
C PRO A 50 -2.95 -1.45 -12.54
N SER A 51 -3.30 -2.69 -12.89
CA SER A 51 -3.69 -3.73 -11.95
C SER A 51 -2.51 -4.13 -11.04
N TYR A 52 -2.84 -4.83 -9.96
CA TYR A 52 -1.84 -5.34 -9.02
C TYR A 52 -0.98 -6.46 -9.64
N SER A 53 -1.55 -7.30 -10.53
CA SER A 53 -0.78 -8.29 -11.31
C SER A 53 0.27 -7.62 -12.20
N GLU A 54 -0.12 -6.59 -12.96
CA GLU A 54 0.82 -5.85 -13.82
C GLU A 54 1.94 -5.15 -13.02
N LEU A 55 1.65 -4.71 -11.78
CA LEU A 55 2.67 -4.15 -10.88
C LEU A 55 3.66 -5.23 -10.43
N GLY A 56 3.17 -6.39 -10.01
CA GLY A 56 4.00 -7.53 -9.62
C GLY A 56 4.86 -8.07 -10.76
N GLU A 57 4.27 -8.29 -11.94
CA GLU A 57 4.97 -8.72 -13.15
C GLU A 57 6.04 -7.72 -13.58
N ALA A 58 5.74 -6.42 -13.50
CA ALA A 58 6.71 -5.38 -13.80
C ALA A 58 7.91 -5.42 -12.85
N ALA A 59 7.71 -5.69 -11.56
CA ALA A 59 8.78 -5.85 -10.59
C ALA A 59 9.69 -7.04 -10.93
N VAL A 60 9.11 -8.21 -11.20
CA VAL A 60 9.85 -9.41 -11.62
C VAL A 60 10.62 -9.16 -12.92
N LYS A 61 9.99 -8.52 -13.91
CA LYS A 61 10.62 -8.17 -15.19
C LYS A 61 11.79 -7.20 -14.99
N TRP A 62 11.64 -6.22 -14.12
CA TRP A 62 12.69 -5.26 -13.81
C TRP A 62 13.90 -5.93 -13.13
N LEU A 63 13.66 -6.79 -12.15
CA LEU A 63 14.73 -7.59 -11.52
C LEU A 63 15.40 -8.53 -12.52
N ASN A 64 14.66 -9.11 -13.46
CA ASN A 64 15.24 -9.93 -14.52
C ASN A 64 16.18 -9.13 -15.41
N LYS A 65 15.81 -7.88 -15.74
CA LYS A 65 16.68 -6.96 -16.48
C LYS A 65 17.96 -6.62 -15.72
N LEU A 66 17.88 -6.44 -14.39
CA LEU A 66 19.06 -6.33 -13.53
C LEU A 66 19.93 -7.58 -13.61
N SER A 67 19.38 -8.78 -13.42
CA SER A 67 20.18 -10.02 -13.48
C SER A 67 20.80 -10.27 -14.85
N GLN A 68 20.14 -9.86 -15.94
CA GLN A 68 20.69 -9.94 -17.30
C GLN A 68 21.94 -9.08 -17.50
N SER A 69 22.18 -8.08 -16.64
CA SER A 69 23.42 -7.30 -16.63
C SER A 69 24.62 -8.01 -15.98
N GLY A 70 24.41 -9.21 -15.42
CA GLY A 70 25.42 -9.93 -14.66
C GLY A 70 25.42 -9.61 -13.17
N ALA A 71 24.52 -8.75 -12.69
CA ALA A 71 24.34 -8.49 -11.28
C ALA A 71 23.59 -9.62 -10.57
N LYS A 72 23.93 -9.90 -9.31
CA LYS A 72 23.31 -10.96 -8.51
C LYS A 72 22.46 -10.35 -7.40
N VAL A 73 21.14 -10.57 -7.45
CA VAL A 73 20.25 -10.19 -6.34
C VAL A 73 20.40 -11.25 -5.25
N VAL A 74 20.98 -10.86 -4.11
CA VAL A 74 21.27 -11.78 -2.99
C VAL A 74 20.24 -11.70 -1.87
N ALA A 75 19.55 -10.57 -1.74
CA ALA A 75 18.45 -10.40 -0.80
C ALA A 75 17.49 -9.28 -1.24
N ILE A 76 16.22 -9.43 -0.91
CA ILE A 76 15.18 -8.40 -1.03
C ILE A 76 14.43 -8.36 0.30
N TYR A 77 14.48 -7.24 1.02
CA TYR A 77 13.91 -7.10 2.35
C TYR A 77 12.63 -6.28 2.32
N PHE A 78 11.60 -6.74 3.03
CA PHE A 78 10.33 -6.04 3.22
C PHE A 78 10.04 -5.79 4.70
N ASP A 79 9.51 -4.62 5.00
CA ASP A 79 9.08 -4.23 6.34
C ASP A 79 8.07 -5.26 6.88
N GLY A 80 8.34 -5.79 8.07
CA GLY A 80 7.37 -6.57 8.82
C GLY A 80 6.95 -5.91 10.14
N TYR A 81 7.68 -4.87 10.57
CA TYR A 81 7.34 -4.08 11.76
C TYR A 81 7.75 -2.63 11.56
N LEU A 82 6.90 -1.70 12.01
CA LEU A 82 7.26 -0.29 12.08
C LEU A 82 7.45 0.11 13.55
N PRO A 83 8.59 0.71 13.92
CA PRO A 83 8.85 1.23 15.25
C PRO A 83 7.79 2.23 15.73
N SER A 84 7.53 2.22 17.03
CA SER A 84 6.59 3.12 17.71
C SER A 84 6.93 4.60 17.45
N ALA A 85 8.22 4.94 17.44
CA ALA A 85 8.70 6.30 17.17
C ALA A 85 8.30 6.84 15.78
N LYS A 86 7.97 5.96 14.82
CA LYS A 86 7.58 6.33 13.44
C LYS A 86 6.05 6.45 13.23
N GLU A 87 5.27 6.34 14.30
CA GLU A 87 3.82 6.51 14.26
C GLU A 87 3.37 7.90 13.75
N PRO A 88 3.99 9.03 14.18
CA PRO A 88 3.61 10.36 13.69
C PRO A 88 3.80 10.52 12.18
N GLU A 89 4.89 9.99 11.62
CA GLU A 89 5.18 9.99 10.18
C GLU A 89 4.12 9.21 9.41
N ARG A 90 3.67 8.08 9.95
CA ARG A 90 2.60 7.29 9.34
C ARG A 90 1.29 8.07 9.32
N LYS A 91 0.88 8.67 10.43
CA LYS A 91 -0.32 9.52 10.51
C LYS A 91 -0.23 10.67 9.52
N ARG A 92 0.93 11.33 9.43
CA ARG A 92 1.19 12.40 8.45
C ARG A 92 1.02 11.91 7.01
N ARG A 93 1.60 10.76 6.64
CA ARG A 93 1.47 10.18 5.30
C ARG A 93 0.01 9.88 4.95
N LEU A 94 -0.77 9.34 5.89
CA LEU A 94 -2.20 9.08 5.69
C LEU A 94 -3.01 10.38 5.52
N LEU A 95 -2.73 11.40 6.33
CA LEU A 95 -3.31 12.73 6.19
C LEU A 95 -2.98 13.35 4.82
N ASP A 96 -1.73 13.25 4.37
CA ASP A 96 -1.31 13.77 3.07
C ASP A 96 -2.02 13.05 1.91
N MET A 97 -2.21 11.73 2.00
CA MET A 97 -2.99 10.96 1.04
C MET A 97 -4.46 11.38 1.04
N SER A 98 -5.07 11.56 2.21
CA SER A 98 -6.45 12.04 2.36
C SER A 98 -6.64 13.44 1.76
N ASN A 99 -5.74 14.37 2.07
CA ASN A 99 -5.72 15.72 1.50
C ASN A 99 -5.53 15.69 -0.03
N GLY A 100 -4.69 14.79 -0.52
CA GLY A 100 -4.49 14.54 -1.95
C GLY A 100 -5.78 14.08 -2.64
N LEU A 101 -6.50 13.12 -2.06
CA LEU A 101 -7.78 12.63 -2.58
C LEU A 101 -8.86 13.72 -2.53
N ARG A 102 -8.97 14.48 -1.44
CA ARG A 102 -9.91 15.62 -1.35
C ARG A 102 -9.64 16.65 -2.44
N THR A 103 -8.36 16.99 -2.65
CA THR A 103 -7.97 17.90 -3.74
C THR A 103 -8.39 17.33 -5.10
N TYR A 104 -8.15 16.04 -5.33
CA TYR A 104 -8.52 15.37 -6.58
C TYR A 104 -10.04 15.34 -6.80
N PHE A 105 -10.82 15.08 -5.74
CA PHE A 105 -12.27 15.13 -5.73
C PHE A 105 -12.80 16.53 -6.07
N SER A 106 -12.25 17.57 -5.44
CA SER A 106 -12.62 18.97 -5.73
C SER A 106 -12.32 19.39 -7.17
N LEU A 107 -11.27 18.84 -7.79
CA LEU A 107 -10.94 19.08 -9.20
C LEU A 107 -11.86 18.33 -10.16
N HIS A 108 -12.48 17.24 -9.72
CA HIS A 108 -13.32 16.36 -10.53
C HIS A 108 -14.69 16.11 -9.89
N PRO A 109 -15.49 17.16 -9.61
CA PRO A 109 -16.73 17.03 -8.84
C PRO A 109 -17.78 16.16 -9.54
N SER A 110 -17.74 16.06 -10.87
CA SER A 110 -18.65 15.25 -11.66
C SER A 110 -18.24 13.78 -11.78
N GLY A 111 -17.08 13.39 -11.23
CA GLY A 111 -16.54 12.03 -11.35
C GLY A 111 -15.16 12.00 -12.00
N VAL A 112 -14.54 10.82 -11.93
CA VAL A 112 -13.19 10.51 -12.39
C VAL A 112 -13.16 10.41 -13.92
N PRO A 113 -12.28 11.16 -14.61
CA PRO A 113 -12.16 11.09 -16.07
C PRO A 113 -11.77 9.70 -16.56
N ARG A 114 -12.45 9.15 -17.58
CA ARG A 114 -12.14 7.80 -18.11
C ARG A 114 -10.88 7.76 -18.98
N THR A 115 -10.57 8.86 -19.64
CA THR A 115 -9.36 9.07 -20.43
C THR A 115 -8.56 10.21 -19.83
N GLY A 116 -7.24 10.19 -19.99
CA GLY A 116 -6.41 11.32 -19.59
C GLY A 116 -6.83 12.64 -20.24
N PRO A 117 -6.49 13.78 -19.63
CA PRO A 117 -6.70 15.07 -20.26
C PRO A 117 -5.95 15.07 -21.60
N SER A 118 -6.69 15.29 -22.69
CA SER A 118 -6.10 15.52 -24.01
C SER A 118 -5.39 16.87 -23.97
N ASN A 119 -4.06 16.85 -23.85
CA ASN A 119 -3.15 17.95 -24.20
C ASN A 119 -3.31 19.32 -23.51
N THR A 120 -4.04 19.46 -22.41
CA THR A 120 -3.98 20.70 -21.64
C THR A 120 -2.86 20.62 -20.61
N LYS A 121 -1.84 21.48 -20.78
CA LYS A 121 -0.86 21.82 -19.75
C LYS A 121 -1.61 22.44 -18.56
N GLN A 122 -2.27 21.62 -17.75
CA GLN A 122 -2.74 22.07 -16.44
C GLN A 122 -1.56 22.00 -15.47
N PRO A 123 -1.09 23.15 -14.96
CA PRO A 123 -0.10 23.15 -13.91
C PRO A 123 -0.80 22.62 -12.65
N GLY A 124 -0.40 21.45 -12.17
CA GLY A 124 -0.76 21.01 -10.81
C GLY A 124 -1.73 19.84 -10.67
N ILE A 125 -1.81 18.88 -11.61
CA ILE A 125 -2.33 17.55 -11.24
C ILE A 125 -1.31 16.95 -10.24
N LYS A 126 -1.57 17.19 -8.95
CA LYS A 126 -0.92 16.49 -7.84
C LYS A 126 -1.05 14.99 -8.12
N LYS A 127 0.05 14.26 -7.88
CA LYS A 127 0.17 12.81 -8.11
C LYS A 127 -1.12 12.09 -7.71
N LEU A 128 -1.66 11.26 -8.60
CA LEU A 128 -2.77 10.35 -8.28
C LEU A 128 -2.45 9.59 -6.98
N PRO A 129 -3.46 9.22 -6.18
CA PRO A 129 -3.25 8.36 -5.02
C PRO A 129 -2.43 7.12 -5.39
N THR A 130 -1.49 6.76 -4.54
CA THR A 130 -0.68 5.53 -4.70
C THR A 130 -1.60 4.31 -4.58
N PRO A 131 -1.32 3.21 -5.31
CA PRO A 131 -2.03 1.96 -5.08
C PRO A 131 -1.98 1.45 -3.65
N SER A 132 -3.17 1.20 -3.10
CA SER A 132 -3.42 0.79 -1.72
C SER A 132 -2.62 -0.45 -1.36
N PHE A 133 -2.59 -1.43 -2.28
CA PHE A 133 -1.95 -2.72 -2.09
C PHE A 133 -0.66 -2.87 -2.93
N LEU A 134 0.02 -1.77 -3.27
CA LEU A 134 1.24 -1.79 -4.10
C LEU A 134 2.33 -2.70 -3.54
N VAL A 135 2.72 -2.48 -2.29
CA VAL A 135 3.78 -3.23 -1.61
C VAL A 135 3.44 -4.72 -1.48
N PRO A 136 2.27 -5.12 -0.94
CA PRO A 136 1.94 -6.54 -0.83
C PRO A 136 1.77 -7.21 -2.20
N ALA A 137 1.26 -6.53 -3.22
CA ALA A 137 1.17 -7.11 -4.57
C ALA A 137 2.54 -7.44 -5.17
N VAL A 138 3.53 -6.55 -4.97
CA VAL A 138 4.91 -6.80 -5.40
C VAL A 138 5.53 -7.91 -4.58
N LEU A 139 5.38 -7.91 -3.25
CA LEU A 139 5.87 -8.97 -2.36
C LEU A 139 5.38 -10.36 -2.81
N GLU A 140 4.09 -10.49 -3.09
CA GLU A 140 3.50 -11.75 -3.54
C GLU A 140 4.04 -12.22 -4.89
N ALA A 141 4.15 -11.31 -5.86
CA ALA A 141 4.70 -11.65 -7.17
C ALA A 141 6.16 -12.12 -7.09
N LEU A 142 6.95 -11.55 -6.17
CA LEU A 142 8.31 -12.02 -5.89
C LEU A 142 8.32 -13.40 -5.23
N CYS A 143 7.42 -13.65 -4.28
CA CYS A 143 7.27 -14.97 -3.64
C CYS A 143 6.76 -16.05 -4.60
N ALA A 144 5.97 -15.69 -5.61
CA ALA A 144 5.53 -16.60 -6.66
C ALA A 144 6.62 -16.87 -7.71
N SER A 145 7.68 -16.06 -7.76
CA SER A 145 8.78 -16.23 -8.70
C SER A 145 9.81 -17.23 -8.17
N GLU A 146 10.02 -18.33 -8.88
CA GLU A 146 11.02 -19.36 -8.52
C GLU A 146 12.42 -18.77 -8.26
N LYS A 147 12.79 -17.73 -8.99
CA LYS A 147 14.10 -17.09 -8.91
C LYS A 147 14.25 -16.15 -7.72
N TYR A 148 13.19 -15.43 -7.35
CA TYR A 148 13.26 -14.37 -6.36
C TYR A 148 12.69 -14.77 -5.00
N ALA A 149 11.79 -15.75 -4.94
CA ALA A 149 11.23 -16.27 -3.69
C ALA A 149 12.29 -16.65 -2.65
N PRO A 150 13.41 -17.33 -2.99
CA PRO A 150 14.42 -17.72 -1.99
C PRO A 150 15.20 -16.55 -1.39
N VAL A 151 15.22 -15.39 -2.08
CA VAL A 151 15.97 -14.20 -1.66
C VAL A 151 15.07 -13.10 -1.11
N THR A 152 13.75 -13.24 -1.22
CA THR A 152 12.76 -12.30 -0.65
C THR A 152 12.45 -12.65 0.80
N LYS A 153 12.54 -11.66 1.69
CA LYS A 153 12.41 -11.82 3.14
C LYS A 153 11.51 -10.73 3.72
N LEU A 154 10.55 -11.14 4.54
CA LEU A 154 9.82 -10.25 5.44
C LEU A 154 10.58 -10.22 6.78
N VAL A 155 10.89 -9.03 7.29
CA VAL A 155 11.77 -8.89 8.46
C VAL A 155 11.04 -8.30 9.67
N PRO A 156 11.42 -8.69 10.90
CA PRO A 156 10.78 -8.23 12.14
C PRO A 156 11.23 -6.80 12.53
N GLY A 157 11.19 -5.89 11.56
CA GLY A 157 11.65 -4.52 11.64
C GLY A 157 11.47 -3.82 10.29
N GLU A 158 12.14 -2.70 10.11
CA GLU A 158 12.19 -2.00 8.83
C GLU A 158 13.24 -2.63 7.90
N ALA A 159 12.94 -2.67 6.61
CA ALA A 159 13.78 -3.31 5.60
C ALA A 159 15.17 -2.65 5.48
N ASP A 160 15.26 -1.34 5.69
CA ASP A 160 16.51 -0.56 5.62
C ASP A 160 17.57 -1.07 6.61
N ILE A 161 17.20 -1.32 7.86
CA ILE A 161 18.07 -1.87 8.89
C ILE A 161 18.65 -3.21 8.45
N PHE A 162 17.81 -4.10 7.91
CA PHE A 162 18.23 -5.42 7.48
C PHE A 162 19.06 -5.36 6.19
N CYS A 163 18.80 -4.40 5.31
CA CYS A 163 19.65 -4.12 4.15
C CYS A 163 21.06 -3.70 4.61
N ALA A 164 21.13 -2.75 5.56
CA ALA A 164 22.40 -2.26 6.11
C ALA A 164 23.19 -3.37 6.80
N ARG A 165 22.55 -4.13 7.70
CA ARG A 165 23.17 -5.28 8.41
C ARG A 165 23.70 -6.34 7.45
N HIS A 166 22.96 -6.65 6.39
CA HIS A 166 23.40 -7.61 5.36
C HIS A 166 24.68 -7.12 4.69
N VAL A 167 24.68 -5.90 4.16
CA VAL A 167 25.84 -5.37 3.42
C VAL A 167 27.05 -5.16 4.31
N HIS A 168 26.85 -4.73 5.56
CA HIS A 168 27.92 -4.65 6.56
C HIS A 168 28.62 -6.00 6.78
N SER A 169 27.87 -7.10 6.80
CA SER A 169 28.39 -8.43 7.13
C SER A 169 28.97 -9.20 5.93
N SER A 170 28.43 -9.01 4.73
CA SER A 170 28.72 -9.89 3.58
C SER A 170 29.06 -9.16 2.29
N ARG A 171 29.49 -7.89 2.38
CA ARG A 171 29.77 -6.94 1.27
C ARG A 171 28.59 -6.78 0.31
N GLY A 172 28.65 -5.78 -0.57
CA GLY A 172 27.65 -5.60 -1.63
C GLY A 172 27.10 -4.18 -1.73
N MET A 173 26.05 -4.03 -2.51
CA MET A 173 25.43 -2.74 -2.80
C MET A 173 23.93 -2.79 -2.51
N ILE A 174 23.46 -1.81 -1.74
CA ILE A 174 22.03 -1.62 -1.46
C ILE A 174 21.40 -0.81 -2.59
N ILE A 175 20.26 -1.25 -3.12
CA ILE A 175 19.41 -0.46 -4.02
C ILE A 175 18.20 0.04 -3.23
N THR A 176 18.04 1.36 -3.11
CA THR A 176 16.98 1.99 -2.31
C THR A 176 16.44 3.30 -2.92
N SER A 177 15.33 3.82 -2.39
CA SER A 177 14.87 5.21 -2.59
C SER A 177 15.01 6.07 -1.32
N ASP A 178 15.54 5.50 -0.24
CA ASP A 178 15.70 6.15 1.06
C ASP A 178 17.14 6.62 1.28
N SER A 179 17.33 7.92 1.50
CA SER A 179 18.65 8.47 1.76
C SER A 179 19.17 8.19 3.17
N ASP A 180 18.33 7.73 4.10
CA ASP A 180 18.73 7.38 5.47
C ASP A 180 19.78 6.27 5.47
N LEU A 181 19.72 5.36 4.49
CA LEU A 181 20.72 4.29 4.29
C LEU A 181 22.16 4.79 4.11
N LEU A 182 22.37 6.05 3.76
CA LEU A 182 23.72 6.65 3.74
C LEU A 182 24.26 6.95 5.14
N ALA A 183 23.39 7.11 6.14
CA ALA A 183 23.74 7.36 7.54
C ALA A 183 24.01 6.07 8.32
N HIS A 184 23.58 4.90 7.81
CA HIS A 184 23.88 3.61 8.41
C HIS A 184 25.36 3.23 8.26
N ASP A 185 25.85 2.40 9.18
CA ASP A 185 27.12 1.71 9.01
C ASP A 185 26.96 0.53 8.04
N LEU A 186 27.51 0.70 6.84
CA LEU A 186 27.50 -0.31 5.78
C LEU A 186 28.81 -1.12 5.71
N GLY A 187 29.73 -0.89 6.64
CA GLY A 187 31.07 -1.46 6.60
C GLY A 187 31.94 -0.88 5.48
N ARG A 188 33.17 -1.39 5.38
CA ARG A 188 34.20 -0.88 4.47
C ARG A 188 33.88 -1.11 2.98
N GLU A 189 33.28 -2.25 2.67
CA GLU A 189 32.97 -2.67 1.29
C GLU A 189 31.50 -2.45 0.90
N GLY A 190 30.71 -1.88 1.81
CA GLY A 190 29.32 -1.57 1.56
C GLY A 190 29.13 -0.28 0.78
N SER A 191 28.09 -0.27 -0.04
CA SER A 191 27.67 0.94 -0.76
C SER A 191 26.17 0.99 -0.99
N VAL A 192 25.70 2.17 -1.37
CA VAL A 192 24.31 2.44 -1.72
C VAL A 192 24.24 2.92 -3.16
N THR A 193 23.23 2.51 -3.88
CA THR A 193 22.77 3.17 -5.09
C THR A 193 21.28 3.41 -5.04
N PHE A 194 20.82 4.40 -5.80
CA PHE A 194 19.41 4.78 -5.79
C PHE A 194 18.71 4.31 -7.05
N PHE A 195 17.46 3.81 -6.93
CA PHE A 195 16.71 3.32 -8.08
C PHE A 195 16.69 4.27 -9.30
N PRO A 196 16.50 5.60 -9.14
CA PRO A 196 16.49 6.52 -10.28
C PRO A 196 17.85 6.69 -10.97
N SER A 197 18.96 6.27 -10.35
CA SER A 197 20.30 6.36 -10.94
C SER A 197 20.65 5.16 -11.82
N ILE A 198 19.83 4.11 -11.82
CA ILE A 198 20.07 2.89 -12.60
C ILE A 198 19.75 3.16 -14.07
N GLN A 199 20.79 3.11 -14.90
CA GLN A 199 20.69 3.25 -16.34
C GLN A 199 20.92 1.90 -16.99
N PHE A 200 19.95 1.46 -17.80
CA PHE A 200 20.10 0.26 -18.60
C PHE A 200 20.51 0.64 -20.01
N ASP A 201 21.62 0.07 -20.46
CA ASP A 201 22.06 0.15 -21.84
C ASP A 201 21.91 -1.23 -22.51
N SER A 202 21.31 -1.25 -23.69
CA SER A 202 21.06 -2.48 -24.44
C SER A 202 21.64 -2.37 -25.85
N HIS A 203 22.96 -2.36 -25.94
CA HIS A 203 23.68 -2.50 -27.21
C HIS A 203 24.09 -3.97 -27.44
N ALA A 204 23.88 -4.48 -28.67
CA ALA A 204 24.43 -5.75 -29.15
C ALA A 204 24.12 -7.02 -28.31
N ARG A 205 22.84 -7.23 -27.94
CA ARG A 205 22.31 -8.42 -27.24
C ARG A 205 22.80 -8.65 -25.80
N LYS A 206 23.61 -7.77 -25.21
CA LYS A 206 23.94 -7.81 -23.77
C LYS A 206 23.32 -6.59 -23.08
N VAL A 207 22.60 -6.84 -21.99
CA VAL A 207 22.12 -5.76 -21.12
C VAL A 207 23.30 -5.34 -20.27
N LYS A 208 23.61 -4.04 -20.24
CA LYS A 208 24.55 -3.43 -19.29
C LYS A 208 23.75 -2.54 -18.35
N ALA A 209 24.08 -2.52 -17.07
CA ALA A 209 23.45 -1.64 -16.10
C ALA A 209 24.54 -0.84 -15.39
N THR A 210 24.43 0.48 -15.44
CA THR A 210 25.35 1.40 -14.76
C THR A 210 24.61 2.24 -13.73
N VAL A 211 25.30 2.61 -12.65
CA VAL A 211 24.70 3.32 -11.53
C VAL A 211 25.61 4.41 -10.97
N SER A 212 25.04 5.26 -10.12
CA SER A 212 25.80 6.12 -9.20
C SER A 212 25.95 5.39 -7.86
N GLU A 213 27.16 4.95 -7.54
CA GLU A 213 27.54 4.29 -6.30
C GLU A 213 27.98 5.32 -5.25
N TYR A 214 27.43 5.20 -4.05
CA TYR A 214 27.78 5.98 -2.88
C TYR A 214 28.38 5.02 -1.85
N SER A 215 29.70 5.02 -1.69
CA SER A 215 30.38 4.25 -0.64
C SER A 215 30.61 5.17 0.56
N PRO A 216 29.90 5.00 1.70
CA PRO A 216 30.10 5.83 2.87
C PRO A 216 31.57 5.86 3.30
N TRP A 217 32.25 4.71 3.27
CA TRP A 217 33.67 4.60 3.58
C TRP A 217 34.55 5.54 2.72
N ARG A 218 34.44 5.46 1.39
CA ARG A 218 35.22 6.32 0.47
C ARG A 218 34.85 7.79 0.58
N ILE A 219 33.58 8.09 0.84
CA ILE A 219 33.11 9.46 1.03
C ILE A 219 33.72 10.04 2.31
N CYS A 220 33.71 9.31 3.42
CA CYS A 220 34.36 9.74 4.67
C CYS A 220 35.85 10.04 4.48
N GLU A 221 36.57 9.18 3.73
CA GLU A 221 37.99 9.38 3.41
C GLU A 221 38.21 10.70 2.66
N ARG A 222 37.43 10.95 1.60
CA ARG A 222 37.50 12.20 0.80
C ARG A 222 37.12 13.45 1.59
N LEU A 223 36.21 13.31 2.56
CA LEU A 223 35.75 14.41 3.42
C LEU A 223 36.63 14.60 4.66
N SER A 224 37.60 13.71 4.90
CA SER A 224 38.39 13.63 6.13
C SER A 224 37.51 13.57 7.39
N ILE A 225 36.48 12.73 7.36
CA ILE A 225 35.60 12.43 8.50
C ILE A 225 36.00 11.07 9.06
N PRO A 226 36.11 10.90 10.39
CA PRO A 226 36.46 9.61 11.00
C PRO A 226 35.48 8.50 10.57
N HIS A 227 36.02 7.34 10.18
CA HIS A 227 35.22 6.23 9.66
C HIS A 227 34.25 5.67 10.70
N GLU A 228 34.60 5.71 11.98
CA GLU A 228 33.77 5.24 13.10
C GLU A 228 32.49 6.06 13.25
N LYS A 229 32.48 7.29 12.73
CA LYS A 229 31.30 8.16 12.72
C LYS A 229 30.48 7.99 11.44
N GLY A 230 31.06 7.45 10.37
CA GLY A 230 30.41 7.34 9.07
C GLY A 230 29.91 8.70 8.56
N LEU A 231 28.77 8.69 7.87
CA LEU A 231 28.12 9.92 7.37
C LEU A 231 26.97 10.40 8.27
N SER A 232 26.72 9.72 9.40
CA SER A 232 25.62 10.07 10.30
C SER A 232 25.71 11.51 10.86
N PRO A 233 26.90 12.09 11.14
CA PRO A 233 26.97 13.49 11.57
C PRO A 233 26.58 14.46 10.46
N ILE A 234 26.94 14.20 9.20
CA ILE A 234 26.48 15.03 8.07
C ILE A 234 24.96 14.92 7.94
N ALA A 235 24.43 13.70 7.97
CA ALA A 235 22.99 13.45 7.87
C ALA A 235 22.22 14.20 8.97
N PHE A 236 22.74 14.21 10.20
CA PHE A 236 22.16 14.95 11.31
C PHE A 236 22.15 16.47 11.09
N GLN A 237 23.26 17.05 10.59
CA GLN A 237 23.30 18.49 10.29
C GLN A 237 22.30 18.86 9.20
N VAL A 238 22.12 17.98 8.20
CA VAL A 238 21.14 18.18 7.11
C VAL A 238 19.70 17.97 7.61
N SER A 239 19.46 17.08 8.59
CA SER A 239 18.14 16.91 9.16
C SER A 239 17.70 18.11 10.01
N ILE A 240 18.65 18.78 10.69
CA ILE A 240 18.37 20.02 11.44
C ILE A 240 18.12 21.18 10.49
N ASP A 241 19.03 21.41 9.55
CA ASP A 241 18.92 22.48 8.55
C ASP A 241 18.92 21.89 7.14
N PRO A 242 17.74 21.63 6.56
CA PRO A 242 17.64 21.14 5.19
C PRO A 242 18.23 22.10 4.16
N GLN A 243 18.53 23.36 4.49
CA GLN A 243 19.14 24.33 3.59
C GLN A 243 20.66 24.42 3.71
N VAL A 244 21.28 23.70 4.66
CA VAL A 244 22.72 23.75 4.92
C VAL A 244 23.55 23.43 3.67
N SER A 245 24.66 24.15 3.48
CA SER A 245 25.62 23.83 2.43
C SER A 245 26.49 22.65 2.84
N LEU A 246 26.94 21.87 1.87
CA LEU A 246 27.82 20.72 2.12
C LEU A 246 29.06 21.11 2.93
N GLN A 247 29.74 22.21 2.58
CA GLN A 247 30.93 22.69 3.29
C GLN A 247 30.64 23.02 4.75
N ARG A 248 29.50 23.66 5.02
CA ARG A 248 29.08 23.98 6.38
C ARG A 248 28.73 22.72 7.18
N ALA A 249 28.01 21.78 6.58
CA ALA A 249 27.68 20.51 7.20
C ALA A 249 28.95 19.70 7.56
N ILE A 250 29.95 19.66 6.67
CA ILE A 250 31.24 19.01 6.95
C ILE A 250 31.96 19.70 8.11
N GLN A 251 31.98 21.04 8.13
CA GLN A 251 32.63 21.79 9.21
C GLN A 251 31.98 21.47 10.56
N LEU A 252 30.64 21.48 10.62
CA LEU A 252 29.86 21.17 11.82
C LEU A 252 30.07 19.71 12.25
N ALA A 253 30.04 18.76 11.31
CA ALA A 253 30.33 17.35 11.57
C ALA A 253 31.73 17.14 12.19
N LYS A 254 32.75 17.85 11.68
CA LYS A 254 34.11 17.79 12.23
C LYS A 254 34.23 18.42 13.60
N GLN A 255 33.57 19.55 13.84
CA GLN A 255 33.52 20.19 15.15
C GLN A 255 32.86 19.28 16.18
N GLN A 256 31.78 18.61 15.79
CA GLN A 256 31.08 17.65 16.63
C GLN A 256 31.92 16.40 16.92
N ALA A 257 32.68 15.90 15.94
CA ALA A 257 33.58 14.76 16.14
C ALA A 257 34.72 15.05 17.14
N ASN A 258 35.14 16.31 17.25
CA ASN A 258 36.19 16.75 18.17
C ASN A 258 35.68 17.14 19.56
N SER A 259 34.36 17.18 19.77
CA SER A 259 33.74 17.47 21.07
C SER A 259 33.55 16.16 21.84
N GLU A 260 34.10 16.05 23.06
CA GLU A 260 33.89 14.89 23.95
C GLU A 260 32.42 14.76 24.40
N THR A 261 31.66 15.86 24.37
CA THR A 261 30.24 15.87 24.72
C THR A 261 29.41 15.56 23.48
N SER A 262 28.80 14.36 23.44
CA SER A 262 27.79 14.03 22.42
C SER A 262 26.54 14.87 22.68
N VAL A 263 26.10 15.63 21.66
CA VAL A 263 24.82 16.35 21.71
C VAL A 263 23.69 15.30 21.84
N PRO A 264 22.79 15.40 22.83
CA PRO A 264 21.72 14.42 23.05
C PRO A 264 20.84 14.19 21.81
N GLU A 265 20.58 15.25 21.05
CA GLU A 265 19.78 15.22 19.81
C GLU A 265 20.46 14.38 18.72
N HIS A 266 21.78 14.44 18.61
CA HIS A 266 22.54 13.60 17.68
C HIS A 266 22.56 12.15 18.14
N ALA A 267 22.70 11.90 19.45
CA ALA A 267 22.63 10.54 19.99
C ALA A 267 21.25 9.92 19.75
N ALA A 268 20.17 10.70 19.90
CA ALA A 268 18.82 10.27 19.57
C ALA A 268 18.66 9.99 18.06
N PHE A 269 19.15 10.88 17.20
CA PHE A 269 19.14 10.68 15.74
C PHE A 269 19.90 9.41 15.32
N VAL A 270 21.11 9.22 15.82
CA VAL A 270 21.94 8.05 15.51
C VAL A 270 21.38 6.77 16.13
N GLY A 271 20.76 6.87 17.31
CA GLY A 271 20.13 5.76 18.01
C GLY A 271 19.06 5.06 17.17
N GLN A 272 18.35 5.80 16.30
CA GLN A 272 17.37 5.24 15.37
C GLN A 272 17.98 4.23 14.38
N TYR A 273 19.26 4.37 14.05
CA TYR A 273 19.96 3.51 13.08
C TYR A 273 20.84 2.45 13.75
N LEU A 274 21.42 2.75 14.92
CA LEU A 274 22.33 1.84 15.64
C LEU A 274 21.62 0.85 16.55
N SER A 275 20.55 1.28 17.22
CA SER A 275 19.76 0.47 18.14
C SER A 275 18.29 0.47 17.73
N PRO A 276 17.97 0.00 16.51
CA PRO A 276 16.62 0.04 16.01
C PRO A 276 15.71 -0.91 16.80
N GLU A 277 14.44 -0.51 16.93
CA GLU A 277 13.39 -1.35 17.49
C GLU A 277 13.09 -2.51 16.52
N ILE A 278 13.45 -3.73 16.92
CA ILE A 278 13.27 -4.95 16.13
C ILE A 278 12.78 -6.10 17.02
N MET A 279 12.06 -7.05 16.42
CA MET A 279 11.48 -8.22 17.09
C MET A 279 12.31 -9.48 16.84
N GLU A 280 13.46 -9.61 17.50
CA GLU A 280 14.46 -10.66 17.21
C GLU A 280 13.97 -12.11 17.43
N ASP A 281 12.93 -12.31 18.26
CA ASP A 281 12.45 -13.64 18.66
C ASP A 281 11.26 -14.18 17.86
N VAL A 282 10.76 -13.45 16.85
CA VAL A 282 9.56 -13.87 16.10
C VAL A 282 9.92 -14.33 14.70
N SER A 283 9.61 -15.60 14.41
CA SER A 283 9.73 -16.12 13.05
C SER A 283 8.63 -15.58 12.15
N LEU A 284 9.04 -14.80 11.15
CA LEU A 284 8.20 -14.38 10.02
C LEU A 284 8.41 -15.27 8.78
N ALA A 285 8.83 -16.53 9.00
CA ALA A 285 8.95 -17.50 7.93
C ALA A 285 7.61 -17.70 7.20
N PRO A 286 7.63 -18.08 5.91
CA PRO A 286 6.40 -18.30 5.14
C PRO A 286 5.45 -19.28 5.83
N ILE A 287 4.18 -18.91 5.93
CA ILE A 287 3.09 -19.76 6.43
C ILE A 287 2.30 -20.23 5.21
N SER A 288 2.07 -21.54 5.09
CA SER A 288 1.42 -22.13 3.91
C SER A 288 2.08 -21.71 2.59
N GLY A 289 3.41 -21.53 2.60
CA GLY A 289 4.20 -21.10 1.44
C GLY A 289 4.08 -19.61 1.09
N ARG A 290 3.48 -18.78 1.95
CA ARG A 290 3.29 -17.33 1.72
C ARG A 290 3.88 -16.51 2.86
N LEU A 291 4.50 -15.38 2.53
CA LEU A 291 4.86 -14.37 3.52
C LEU A 291 3.61 -13.61 3.96
N LEU A 292 3.58 -13.17 5.21
CA LEU A 292 2.51 -12.29 5.71
C LEU A 292 2.51 -10.96 4.94
N ASP A 293 1.33 -10.36 4.83
CA ASP A 293 1.23 -8.95 4.47
C ASP A 293 1.98 -8.11 5.54
N PRO A 294 2.76 -7.10 5.14
CA PRO A 294 3.46 -6.20 6.06
C PRO A 294 2.58 -5.67 7.21
N ARG A 295 1.30 -5.37 6.94
CA ARG A 295 0.37 -4.86 7.97
C ARG A 295 -0.06 -5.93 8.97
N ILE A 296 -0.18 -7.18 8.50
CA ILE A 296 -0.53 -8.30 9.37
C ILE A 296 0.67 -8.71 10.20
N SER A 297 1.86 -8.75 9.59
CA SER A 297 3.10 -8.92 10.32
C SER A 297 3.22 -7.89 11.45
N GLU A 298 3.02 -6.61 11.18
CA GLU A 298 3.12 -5.58 12.21
C GLU A 298 2.06 -5.76 13.31
N LEU A 299 0.81 -6.05 12.93
CA LEU A 299 -0.28 -6.28 13.87
C LEU A 299 0.03 -7.46 14.81
N MET A 300 0.47 -8.60 14.25
CA MET A 300 0.82 -9.79 15.04
C MET A 300 2.01 -9.53 15.95
N LEU A 301 3.04 -8.82 15.46
CA LEU A 301 4.19 -8.46 16.29
C LEU A 301 3.81 -7.52 17.44
N LYS A 302 2.88 -6.59 17.23
CA LYS A 302 2.36 -5.72 18.30
C LYS A 302 1.56 -6.49 19.36
N PHE A 303 0.76 -7.48 18.95
CA PHE A 303 0.08 -8.38 19.90
C PHE A 303 1.07 -9.21 20.71
N LEU A 304 2.12 -9.74 20.08
CA LEU A 304 3.16 -10.49 20.79
C LEU A 304 3.99 -9.62 21.74
N LEU A 305 4.16 -8.33 21.43
CA LEU A 305 4.82 -7.36 22.33
C LEU A 305 3.99 -7.08 23.58
N SER A 306 2.70 -6.83 23.40
CA SER A 306 1.79 -6.49 24.49
C SER A 306 1.64 -7.63 25.50
N ASP A 307 1.52 -8.87 25.01
CA ASP A 307 1.49 -10.07 25.86
C ASP A 307 2.79 -10.23 26.69
N ARG A 308 3.94 -9.83 26.15
CA ARG A 308 5.22 -9.84 26.88
C ARG A 308 5.32 -8.75 27.94
N THR A 309 4.77 -7.56 27.71
CA THR A 309 4.77 -6.47 28.71
C THR A 309 3.81 -6.75 29.85
N ASP A 310 2.63 -7.31 29.56
CA ASP A 310 1.63 -7.65 30.58
C ASP A 310 2.12 -8.78 31.50
N ALA A 311 2.93 -9.73 30.98
CA ALA A 311 3.55 -10.77 31.78
C ALA A 311 4.64 -10.27 32.76
N VAL A 312 5.19 -9.06 32.56
CA VAL A 312 6.21 -8.45 33.43
C VAL A 312 5.57 -7.53 34.47
N GLU A 313 4.39 -6.96 34.19
CA GLU A 313 3.68 -6.02 35.08
C GLU A 313 2.53 -6.67 35.89
N ALA A 314 2.40 -8.00 35.85
CA ALA A 314 1.35 -8.79 36.51
C ALA A 314 1.45 -8.89 38.05
N GLU A 315 1.91 -7.85 38.76
CA GLU A 315 1.78 -7.76 40.22
C GLU A 315 0.79 -6.70 40.72
N ASP A 316 0.32 -5.73 39.91
CA ASP A 316 -0.66 -4.75 40.41
C ASP A 316 -1.51 -4.14 39.29
N SER A 317 -2.61 -4.80 38.89
CA SER A 317 -3.87 -4.10 38.54
C SER A 317 -4.99 -5.06 38.11
N ALA A 318 -6.12 -4.97 38.80
CA ALA A 318 -7.36 -5.68 38.51
C ALA A 318 -8.25 -4.90 37.50
N ASN A 319 -7.65 -4.25 36.51
CA ASN A 319 -8.37 -3.68 35.38
C ASN A 319 -7.88 -4.40 34.12
N GLN A 320 -8.73 -5.27 33.55
CA GLN A 320 -8.58 -5.71 32.17
C GLN A 320 -8.80 -4.49 31.27
N ASP A 321 -7.80 -3.63 31.16
CA ASP A 321 -7.80 -2.58 30.15
C ASP A 321 -7.79 -3.26 28.77
N LYS A 322 -8.73 -2.82 27.95
CA LYS A 322 -8.95 -3.35 26.62
C LYS A 322 -7.67 -3.10 25.82
N LEU A 323 -6.98 -4.15 25.40
CA LEU A 323 -5.76 -4.04 24.61
C LEU A 323 -6.06 -3.31 23.29
N GLU A 324 -5.72 -2.03 23.20
CA GLU A 324 -5.93 -1.22 22.00
C GLU A 324 -4.69 -1.24 21.13
N VAL A 325 -4.63 -2.17 20.18
CA VAL A 325 -3.56 -2.23 19.16
C VAL A 325 -4.04 -1.50 17.89
N PRO A 326 -3.52 -0.30 17.58
CA PRO A 326 -3.95 0.43 16.40
C PRO A 326 -3.47 -0.23 15.11
N MET A 327 -4.40 -0.41 14.16
CA MET A 327 -4.11 -0.90 12.81
C MET A 327 -4.32 0.21 11.78
N TYR A 328 -3.35 0.37 10.87
CA TYR A 328 -3.42 1.38 9.81
C TYR A 328 -3.76 0.73 8.47
N LEU A 329 -5.02 0.88 8.09
CA LEU A 329 -5.56 0.27 6.87
C LEU A 329 -5.01 0.96 5.60
N PRO A 330 -4.86 0.22 4.48
CA PRO A 330 -4.53 0.81 3.19
C PRO A 330 -5.45 1.96 2.81
N PHE A 331 -4.88 3.01 2.21
CA PHE A 331 -5.66 4.13 1.71
C PHE A 331 -6.38 3.73 0.42
N LEU A 332 -7.72 3.68 0.44
CA LEU A 332 -8.55 3.38 -0.73
C LEU A 332 -8.93 4.68 -1.45
N ALA A 333 -9.09 4.62 -2.77
CA ALA A 333 -9.57 5.76 -3.55
C ALA A 333 -11.10 5.75 -3.53
N ASP A 334 -11.70 6.32 -2.49
CA ASP A 334 -13.14 6.32 -2.24
C ASP A 334 -13.73 7.75 -2.29
N SER A 335 -15.04 7.89 -2.06
CA SER A 335 -15.71 9.20 -2.06
C SER A 335 -15.62 9.83 -0.67
N PRO A 336 -14.97 11.01 -0.49
CA PRO A 336 -14.84 11.65 0.82
C PRO A 336 -16.16 12.10 1.45
N SER A 337 -17.27 12.05 0.71
CA SER A 337 -18.62 12.41 1.16
C SER A 337 -19.45 11.22 1.65
N ARG A 338 -18.90 10.01 1.63
CA ARG A 338 -19.54 8.76 2.06
C ARG A 338 -18.85 8.20 3.32
N THR A 339 -19.50 7.23 3.96
CA THR A 339 -18.92 6.45 5.06
C THR A 339 -17.70 5.68 4.58
N SER A 340 -16.76 5.36 5.48
CA SER A 340 -15.54 4.66 5.11
C SER A 340 -15.84 3.32 4.44
N ALA A 341 -15.14 2.99 3.35
CA ALA A 341 -15.23 1.68 2.70
C ALA A 341 -14.85 0.51 3.64
N TRP A 342 -14.25 0.78 4.80
CA TRP A 342 -13.83 -0.23 5.78
C TRP A 342 -14.93 -0.65 6.79
N GLU A 343 -16.10 -0.01 6.80
CA GLU A 343 -17.15 -0.27 7.83
C GLU A 343 -17.98 -1.57 7.63
N LEU A 344 -17.78 -2.34 6.55
CA LEU A 344 -18.75 -3.34 6.06
C LEU A 344 -18.63 -4.81 6.57
N CYS A 345 -17.98 -5.12 7.69
CA CYS A 345 -17.50 -6.50 7.97
C CYS A 345 -18.25 -7.37 9.02
N VAL A 346 -19.59 -7.28 9.20
CA VAL A 346 -20.24 -7.91 10.39
C VAL A 346 -20.71 -9.38 10.23
N GLU A 347 -21.00 -9.91 9.02
CA GLU A 347 -21.60 -11.26 8.88
C GLU A 347 -21.00 -12.16 7.78
N LEU A 348 -19.68 -12.11 7.67
CA LEU A 348 -19.01 -12.35 6.41
C LEU A 348 -18.87 -13.83 5.99
N VAL A 349 -18.79 -14.74 6.96
CA VAL A 349 -18.52 -16.18 6.74
C VAL A 349 -19.77 -16.93 6.28
N GLY A 350 -20.92 -16.65 6.90
CA GLY A 350 -22.19 -17.28 6.56
C GLY A 350 -22.68 -16.91 5.15
N ASN A 351 -22.46 -15.65 4.76
CA ASN A 351 -22.84 -15.15 3.45
C ASN A 351 -21.94 -15.65 2.32
N LEU A 352 -20.66 -15.96 2.60
CA LEU A 352 -19.73 -16.48 1.60
C LEU A 352 -20.19 -17.84 1.03
N GLY A 353 -20.56 -18.79 1.89
CA GLY A 353 -21.08 -20.09 1.45
C GLY A 353 -22.38 -19.96 0.64
N LYS A 354 -23.28 -19.09 1.10
CA LYS A 354 -24.54 -18.75 0.40
C LYS A 354 -24.28 -18.18 -1.01
N ILE A 355 -23.31 -17.30 -1.16
CA ILE A 355 -22.98 -16.65 -2.45
C ILE A 355 -22.30 -17.62 -3.40
N ARG A 356 -21.38 -18.48 -2.91
CA ARG A 356 -20.78 -19.54 -3.73
C ARG A 356 -21.82 -20.49 -4.32
N ALA A 357 -22.90 -20.78 -3.58
CA ALA A 357 -24.01 -21.59 -4.08
C ALA A 357 -24.90 -20.88 -5.12
N CYS A 358 -24.84 -19.55 -5.20
CA CYS A 358 -25.66 -18.73 -6.09
C CYS A 358 -24.90 -18.17 -7.30
N VAL A 359 -23.58 -18.03 -7.19
CA VAL A 359 -22.71 -17.44 -8.21
C VAL A 359 -21.74 -18.51 -8.70
N THR A 360 -22.02 -19.04 -9.89
CA THR A 360 -21.25 -20.15 -10.48
C THR A 360 -19.88 -19.72 -10.99
N ASP A 361 -19.74 -18.49 -11.48
CA ASP A 361 -18.46 -17.94 -11.94
C ASP A 361 -17.61 -17.47 -10.75
N PRO A 362 -16.46 -18.13 -10.44
CA PRO A 362 -15.61 -17.76 -9.31
C PRO A 362 -15.13 -16.31 -9.37
N ARG A 363 -14.98 -15.73 -10.56
CA ARG A 363 -14.52 -14.35 -10.76
C ARG A 363 -15.52 -13.32 -10.23
N LEU A 364 -16.80 -13.68 -10.19
CA LEU A 364 -17.88 -12.78 -9.76
C LEU A 364 -18.19 -12.92 -8.27
N GLN A 365 -17.76 -14.01 -7.61
CA GLN A 365 -18.13 -14.34 -6.24
C GLN A 365 -17.70 -13.25 -5.24
N TRP A 366 -16.48 -12.74 -5.36
CA TRP A 366 -15.96 -11.73 -4.42
C TRP A 366 -16.64 -10.38 -4.57
N THR A 367 -16.80 -9.93 -5.81
CA THR A 367 -17.53 -8.70 -6.09
C THR A 367 -18.98 -8.78 -5.63
N MET A 368 -19.63 -9.94 -5.85
CA MET A 368 -21.00 -10.15 -5.40
C MET A 368 -21.11 -10.23 -3.87
N LEU A 369 -20.11 -10.80 -3.19
CA LEU A 369 -20.03 -10.78 -1.74
C LEU A 369 -19.97 -9.35 -1.19
N ALA A 370 -19.07 -8.52 -1.71
CA ALA A 370 -18.97 -7.14 -1.27
C ALA A 370 -20.25 -6.34 -1.54
N ILE A 371 -20.84 -6.46 -2.74
CA ILE A 371 -22.13 -5.83 -3.07
C ILE A 371 -23.21 -6.29 -2.08
N SER A 372 -23.28 -7.59 -1.77
CA SER A 372 -24.30 -8.12 -0.86
C SER A 372 -24.15 -7.59 0.57
N GLN A 373 -22.92 -7.35 1.01
CA GLN A 373 -22.64 -6.76 2.33
C GLN A 373 -23.07 -5.30 2.39
N GLU A 374 -22.79 -4.51 1.37
CA GLU A 374 -23.28 -3.12 1.30
C GLU A 374 -24.81 -3.08 1.31
N ILE A 375 -25.47 -3.96 0.56
CA ILE A 375 -26.94 -4.04 0.54
C ILE A 375 -27.49 -4.33 1.93
N LYS A 376 -26.98 -5.39 2.57
CA LYS A 376 -27.44 -5.84 3.88
C LYS A 376 -27.18 -4.78 4.97
N TRP A 377 -25.98 -4.21 4.98
CA TRP A 377 -25.62 -3.17 5.93
C TRP A 377 -26.47 -1.91 5.74
N SER A 378 -26.73 -1.50 4.50
CA SER A 378 -27.61 -0.36 4.19
C SER A 378 -29.05 -0.61 4.65
N GLU A 379 -29.55 -1.85 4.51
CA GLU A 379 -30.87 -2.26 4.99
C GLU A 379 -30.96 -2.22 6.53
N GLU A 380 -30.00 -2.83 7.24
CA GLU A 380 -29.95 -2.87 8.71
C GLU A 380 -29.89 -1.47 9.35
N HIS A 381 -29.27 -0.51 8.65
CA HIS A 381 -29.12 0.86 9.11
C HIS A 381 -30.19 1.81 8.55
N GLY A 382 -31.24 1.28 7.90
CA GLY A 382 -32.37 2.07 7.40
C GLY A 382 -31.99 3.11 6.35
N LYS A 383 -30.94 2.86 5.56
CA LYS A 383 -30.52 3.77 4.49
C LYS A 383 -31.47 3.65 3.29
N ASN A 384 -32.16 4.74 2.97
CA ASN A 384 -33.11 4.81 1.84
C ASN A 384 -32.48 4.53 0.45
N SER A 385 -31.17 4.81 0.29
CA SER A 385 -30.40 4.58 -0.94
C SER A 385 -29.34 3.53 -0.66
N THR A 386 -29.32 2.51 -1.50
CA THR A 386 -28.38 1.39 -1.46
C THR A 386 -27.50 1.53 -2.68
N LEU A 387 -26.23 1.87 -2.48
CA LEU A 387 -25.36 2.28 -3.58
C LEU A 387 -25.26 1.20 -4.64
N SER A 388 -25.12 -0.07 -4.24
CA SER A 388 -25.00 -1.18 -5.18
C SER A 388 -26.27 -1.38 -5.99
N LEU A 389 -27.46 -1.27 -5.38
CA LEU A 389 -28.74 -1.41 -6.09
C LEU A 389 -28.96 -0.26 -7.06
N ASP A 390 -28.61 0.96 -6.66
CA ASP A 390 -28.71 2.15 -7.50
C ASP A 390 -27.79 2.02 -8.73
N MET A 391 -26.56 1.53 -8.55
CA MET A 391 -25.64 1.25 -9.66
C MET A 391 -26.12 0.09 -10.56
N LEU A 392 -26.63 -1.01 -9.99
CA LEU A 392 -27.20 -2.12 -10.76
C LEU A 392 -28.43 -1.69 -11.56
N GLN A 393 -29.25 -0.79 -11.02
CA GLN A 393 -30.40 -0.20 -11.72
C GLN A 393 -29.95 0.75 -12.82
N ALA A 394 -28.90 1.54 -12.61
CA ALA A 394 -28.32 2.39 -13.64
C ALA A 394 -27.76 1.55 -14.80
N GLU A 395 -27.08 0.45 -14.50
CA GLU A 395 -26.60 -0.52 -15.49
C GLU A 395 -27.78 -1.15 -16.26
N ALA A 396 -28.84 -1.55 -15.55
CA ALA A 396 -30.07 -2.06 -16.17
C ALA A 396 -30.69 -1.11 -17.20
N ASN A 397 -30.61 0.18 -16.92
CA ASN A 397 -31.18 1.23 -17.74
C ASN A 397 -30.22 1.69 -18.85
N GLY A 398 -29.00 1.16 -18.91
CA GLY A 398 -27.94 1.63 -19.82
C GLY A 398 -27.47 3.05 -19.52
N THR A 399 -27.62 3.50 -18.27
CA THR A 399 -27.25 4.85 -17.80
C THR A 399 -26.13 4.84 -16.77
N LEU A 400 -25.45 3.71 -16.55
CA LEU A 400 -24.34 3.61 -15.60
C LEU A 400 -23.20 4.53 -16.03
N ASP A 401 -22.86 5.48 -15.16
CA ASP A 401 -21.63 6.25 -15.28
C ASP A 401 -20.56 5.64 -14.39
N VAL A 402 -19.71 4.80 -14.99
CA VAL A 402 -18.57 4.19 -14.29
C VAL A 402 -17.56 5.25 -13.81
N GLY A 403 -17.53 6.44 -14.41
CA GLY A 403 -16.68 7.54 -13.96
C GLY A 403 -17.18 8.22 -12.68
N SER A 404 -18.44 8.01 -12.30
CA SER A 404 -19.02 8.68 -11.13
C SER A 404 -18.29 8.31 -9.83
N TRP A 405 -18.25 9.24 -8.88
CA TRP A 405 -17.70 8.99 -7.54
C TRP A 405 -18.43 7.88 -6.79
N ASP A 406 -19.70 7.67 -7.11
CA ASP A 406 -20.51 6.58 -6.58
C ASP A 406 -20.00 5.21 -7.06
N PHE A 407 -19.68 5.08 -8.35
CA PHE A 407 -19.09 3.85 -8.88
C PHE A 407 -17.66 3.62 -8.37
N VAL A 408 -16.86 4.69 -8.27
CA VAL A 408 -15.50 4.64 -7.70
C VAL A 408 -15.54 4.22 -6.23
N HIS A 409 -16.49 4.74 -5.45
CA HIS A 409 -16.67 4.35 -4.05
C HIS A 409 -17.09 2.89 -3.93
N LEU A 410 -18.01 2.41 -4.76
CA LEU A 410 -18.41 0.99 -4.78
C LEU A 410 -17.21 0.07 -5.10
N HIS A 411 -16.33 0.47 -6.02
CA HIS A 411 -15.08 -0.24 -6.26
C HIS A 411 -14.18 -0.26 -5.02
N ALA A 412 -14.06 0.86 -4.31
CA ALA A 412 -13.30 0.93 -3.07
C ALA A 412 -13.89 0.03 -1.96
N GLU A 413 -15.21 -0.02 -1.79
CA GLU A 413 -15.89 -0.93 -0.85
C GLU A 413 -15.56 -2.39 -1.16
N VAL A 414 -15.57 -2.77 -2.45
CA VAL A 414 -15.20 -4.13 -2.88
C VAL A 414 -13.74 -4.44 -2.57
N GLN A 415 -12.84 -3.49 -2.79
CA GLN A 415 -11.42 -3.63 -2.44
C GLN A 415 -11.21 -3.74 -0.92
N GLY A 416 -11.92 -2.94 -0.13
CA GLY A 416 -11.89 -2.97 1.32
C GLY A 416 -12.37 -4.31 1.87
N ALA A 417 -13.55 -4.76 1.44
CA ALA A 417 -14.12 -6.04 1.85
C ALA A 417 -13.21 -7.23 1.52
N TYR A 418 -12.70 -7.29 0.29
CA TYR A 418 -11.79 -8.36 -0.13
C TYR A 418 -10.49 -8.39 0.70
N TYR A 419 -9.89 -7.22 0.92
CA TYR A 419 -8.63 -7.14 1.66
C TYR A 419 -8.83 -7.45 3.15
N SER A 420 -9.91 -6.98 3.78
CA SER A 420 -10.25 -7.34 5.18
C SER A 420 -10.35 -8.85 5.38
N LEU A 421 -11.01 -9.51 4.43
CA LEU A 421 -11.14 -10.96 4.38
C LEU A 421 -9.80 -11.69 4.35
N ARG A 422 -8.91 -11.21 3.48
CA ARG A 422 -7.56 -11.73 3.32
C ARG A 422 -6.70 -11.50 4.57
N MET A 423 -6.85 -10.34 5.20
CA MET A 423 -6.19 -10.06 6.48
C MET A 423 -6.63 -11.05 7.56
N ILE A 424 -7.94 -11.30 7.68
CA ILE A 424 -8.49 -12.31 8.60
C ILE A 424 -7.91 -13.69 8.29
N GLN A 425 -7.81 -14.07 7.01
CA GLN A 425 -7.20 -15.35 6.62
C GLN A 425 -5.77 -15.48 7.16
N GLN A 426 -4.92 -14.48 6.91
CA GLN A 426 -3.52 -14.51 7.33
C GLN A 426 -3.38 -14.52 8.85
N VAL A 427 -4.23 -13.79 9.57
CA VAL A 427 -4.29 -13.84 11.04
C VAL A 427 -4.65 -15.25 11.50
N CYS A 428 -5.67 -15.86 10.90
CA CYS A 428 -6.08 -17.22 11.27
C CYS A 428 -4.94 -18.22 11.03
N GLU A 429 -4.29 -18.16 9.86
CA GLU A 429 -3.15 -19.00 9.49
C GLU A 429 -1.97 -18.81 10.44
N PHE A 430 -1.66 -17.56 10.83
CA PHE A 430 -0.60 -17.25 11.80
C PHE A 430 -0.89 -17.83 13.18
N VAL A 431 -2.08 -17.58 13.73
CA VAL A 431 -2.47 -18.09 15.06
C VAL A 431 -2.46 -19.62 15.09
N SER A 432 -2.90 -20.25 14.00
CA SER A 432 -2.98 -21.71 13.89
C SER A 432 -1.63 -22.39 13.64
N ARG A 433 -0.56 -21.62 13.37
CA ARG A 433 0.80 -22.16 13.26
C ARG A 433 1.28 -22.73 14.60
N ASP A 434 1.01 -21.99 15.67
CA ASP A 434 1.57 -22.27 16.99
C ASP A 434 0.51 -22.88 17.95
N HIS A 435 -0.77 -22.83 17.58
CA HIS A 435 -1.89 -23.31 18.39
C HIS A 435 -2.84 -24.19 17.58
N SER A 436 -3.47 -25.17 18.24
CA SER A 436 -4.56 -25.93 17.60
C SER A 436 -5.77 -25.01 17.40
N PRO A 437 -6.26 -24.82 16.16
CA PRO A 437 -7.40 -23.97 15.92
C PRO A 437 -8.65 -24.54 16.60
N SER A 438 -9.47 -23.66 17.18
CA SER A 438 -10.82 -24.06 17.61
C SER A 438 -11.67 -24.46 16.39
N ASP A 439 -12.73 -25.25 16.58
CA ASP A 439 -13.61 -25.69 15.48
C ASP A 439 -14.16 -24.51 14.66
N ASN A 440 -14.44 -23.39 15.32
CA ASN A 440 -14.89 -22.16 14.67
C ASN A 440 -13.79 -21.53 13.81
N LEU A 441 -12.55 -21.52 14.29
CA LEU A 441 -11.40 -21.00 13.54
C LEU A 441 -11.04 -21.88 12.35
N ALA A 442 -11.08 -23.21 12.52
CA ALA A 442 -10.88 -24.16 11.42
C ALA A 442 -11.97 -24.05 10.34
N ARG A 443 -13.23 -23.85 10.76
CA ARG A 443 -14.34 -23.59 9.83
C ARG A 443 -14.13 -22.26 9.09
N LEU A 444 -13.76 -21.20 9.80
CA LEU A 444 -13.45 -19.89 9.22
C LEU A 444 -12.33 -19.99 8.17
N GLN A 445 -11.23 -20.67 8.51
CA GLN A 445 -10.12 -20.93 7.60
C GLN A 445 -10.55 -21.71 6.36
N THR A 446 -11.40 -22.72 6.53
CA THR A 446 -11.91 -23.51 5.39
C THR A 446 -12.74 -22.65 4.44
N GLU A 447 -13.63 -21.81 4.97
CA GLU A 447 -14.47 -20.95 4.15
C GLU A 447 -13.66 -19.87 3.42
N ILE A 448 -12.68 -19.29 4.09
CA ILE A 448 -11.86 -18.19 3.58
C ILE A 448 -10.64 -18.67 2.77
N GLY A 449 -10.20 -19.92 2.95
CA GLY A 449 -8.94 -20.47 2.41
C GLY A 449 -8.81 -20.48 0.88
N CYS A 450 -9.92 -20.26 0.16
CA CYS A 450 -9.91 -20.10 -1.29
C CYS A 450 -9.66 -18.66 -1.77
N LEU A 451 -9.38 -17.70 -0.88
CA LEU A 451 -9.00 -16.35 -1.29
C LEU A 451 -7.70 -16.38 -2.11
N SER A 452 -7.79 -15.77 -3.30
CA SER A 452 -6.67 -15.60 -4.22
C SER A 452 -5.58 -14.67 -3.65
N LEU A 453 -4.45 -14.62 -4.35
CA LEU A 453 -3.47 -13.55 -4.16
C LEU A 453 -4.08 -12.21 -4.61
N LEU A 454 -3.39 -11.09 -4.39
CA LEU A 454 -3.84 -9.77 -4.86
C LEU A 454 -3.95 -9.67 -6.39
N ASP A 455 -3.40 -10.65 -7.12
CA ASP A 455 -3.52 -10.79 -8.56
C ASP A 455 -4.97 -10.82 -9.06
N GLY A 456 -5.88 -11.40 -8.26
CA GLY A 456 -7.30 -11.50 -8.57
C GLY A 456 -8.13 -10.24 -8.31
N LEU A 457 -7.55 -9.20 -7.70
CA LEU A 457 -8.29 -7.99 -7.36
C LEU A 457 -8.38 -7.04 -8.58
N PRO A 458 -9.60 -6.76 -9.10
CA PRO A 458 -9.76 -6.05 -10.36
C PRO A 458 -9.33 -4.57 -10.26
N SER A 459 -8.73 -4.06 -11.33
CA SER A 459 -8.64 -2.61 -11.54
C SER A 459 -10.04 -2.01 -11.66
N ILE A 460 -10.19 -0.69 -11.57
CA ILE A 460 -11.51 -0.06 -11.74
C ILE A 460 -12.10 -0.30 -13.14
N SER A 461 -11.24 -0.46 -14.16
CA SER A 461 -11.66 -0.82 -15.52
C SER A 461 -12.16 -2.26 -15.61
N ASP A 462 -11.45 -3.20 -14.97
CA ASP A 462 -11.87 -4.60 -14.91
C ASP A 462 -13.16 -4.75 -14.10
N PHE A 463 -13.26 -3.98 -13.01
CA PHE A 463 -14.43 -3.92 -12.15
C PHE A 463 -15.68 -3.50 -12.92
N ALA A 464 -15.59 -2.48 -13.79
CA ALA A 464 -16.68 -2.09 -14.68
C ALA A 464 -17.17 -3.25 -15.57
N THR A 465 -16.23 -4.07 -16.06
CA THR A 465 -16.56 -5.25 -16.88
C THR A 465 -17.23 -6.34 -16.04
N LEU A 466 -16.67 -6.64 -14.86
CA LEU A 466 -17.23 -7.62 -13.93
C LEU A 466 -18.62 -7.21 -13.44
N PHE A 467 -18.85 -5.91 -13.20
CA PHE A 467 -20.14 -5.39 -12.77
C PHE A 467 -21.24 -5.62 -13.80
N GLY A 468 -20.95 -5.37 -15.09
CA GLY A 468 -21.86 -5.70 -16.19
C GLY A 468 -22.15 -7.20 -16.28
N MET A 469 -21.13 -8.05 -16.06
CA MET A 469 -21.30 -9.51 -16.03
C MET A 469 -22.18 -9.98 -14.87
N ILE A 470 -22.06 -9.37 -13.68
CA ILE A 470 -22.92 -9.65 -12.53
C ILE A 470 -24.38 -9.40 -12.89
N ARG A 471 -24.68 -8.23 -13.45
CA ARG A 471 -26.04 -7.89 -13.87
C ARG A 471 -26.60 -8.85 -14.93
N ALA A 472 -25.75 -9.35 -15.82
CA ALA A 472 -26.17 -10.25 -16.89
C ALA A 472 -26.32 -11.72 -16.46
N SER A 473 -25.49 -12.18 -15.52
CA SER A 473 -25.26 -13.62 -15.29
C SER A 473 -25.66 -14.09 -13.89
N VAL A 474 -25.78 -13.19 -12.91
CA VAL A 474 -26.13 -13.54 -11.53
C VAL A 474 -27.64 -13.41 -11.33
N SER A 475 -28.25 -14.44 -10.75
CA SER A 475 -29.66 -14.39 -10.35
C SER A 475 -29.82 -13.54 -9.08
N LEU A 476 -30.12 -12.25 -9.25
CA LEU A 476 -30.35 -11.33 -8.13
C LEU A 476 -31.56 -11.74 -7.27
N SER A 477 -32.59 -12.33 -7.88
CA SER A 477 -33.74 -12.86 -7.13
C SER A 477 -33.35 -14.02 -6.22
N LYS A 478 -32.52 -14.96 -6.71
CA LYS A 478 -31.97 -16.04 -5.87
C LYS A 478 -31.11 -15.46 -4.74
N LEU A 479 -30.36 -14.40 -5.00
CA LEU A 479 -29.52 -13.74 -4.00
C LEU A 479 -30.37 -13.15 -2.85
N VAL A 480 -31.43 -12.40 -3.17
CA VAL A 480 -32.38 -11.85 -2.19
C VAL A 480 -32.95 -12.95 -1.30
N MET A 481 -33.41 -14.06 -1.90
CA MET A 481 -33.96 -15.19 -1.15
C MET A 481 -32.91 -15.87 -0.27
N THR A 482 -31.69 -16.06 -0.76
CA THR A 482 -30.65 -16.81 -0.05
C THR A 482 -30.08 -16.01 1.12
N LEU A 483 -29.95 -14.70 0.95
CA LEU A 483 -29.44 -13.78 1.97
C LEU A 483 -30.53 -13.24 2.91
N GLU A 484 -31.79 -13.65 2.70
CA GLU A 484 -32.95 -13.25 3.52
C GLU A 484 -33.12 -11.73 3.59
N LEU A 485 -32.91 -11.05 2.46
CA LEU A 485 -33.06 -9.59 2.35
C LEU A 485 -34.55 -9.20 2.34
N GLY A 486 -34.88 -8.04 2.91
CA GLY A 486 -36.24 -7.59 3.12
C GLY A 486 -37.01 -7.23 1.84
N GLU A 487 -38.32 -6.98 2.01
CA GLU A 487 -39.25 -6.75 0.90
C GLU A 487 -38.92 -5.49 0.07
N GLU A 488 -38.35 -4.45 0.70
CA GLU A 488 -37.95 -3.23 0.00
C GLU A 488 -36.81 -3.52 -1.01
N VAL A 489 -35.80 -4.28 -0.56
CA VAL A 489 -34.68 -4.72 -1.40
C VAL A 489 -35.20 -5.64 -2.52
N ALA A 490 -36.09 -6.58 -2.19
CA ALA A 490 -36.72 -7.44 -3.19
C ALA A 490 -37.47 -6.65 -4.28
N GLY A 491 -38.21 -5.61 -3.89
CA GLY A 491 -38.90 -4.70 -4.82
C GLY A 491 -37.95 -3.96 -5.76
N LYS A 492 -36.84 -3.43 -5.22
CA LYS A 492 -35.76 -2.79 -6.02
C LYS A 492 -35.10 -3.78 -6.97
N VAL A 493 -34.83 -5.01 -6.54
CA VAL A 493 -34.28 -6.07 -7.40
C VAL A 493 -35.22 -6.41 -8.56
N GLN A 494 -36.54 -6.45 -8.31
CA GLN A 494 -37.51 -6.72 -9.35
C GLN A 494 -37.53 -5.63 -10.45
N SER A 495 -37.29 -4.36 -10.10
CA SER A 495 -37.18 -3.27 -11.09
C SER A 495 -35.86 -3.29 -11.87
N ILE A 496 -34.80 -3.85 -11.30
CA ILE A 496 -33.50 -4.06 -11.97
C ILE A 496 -33.61 -5.18 -13.02
N ILE A 497 -34.32 -6.26 -12.67
CA ILE A 497 -34.56 -7.42 -13.56
C ILE A 497 -35.45 -6.99 -14.73
N ASN A 498 -36.50 -6.19 -14.46
CA ASN A 498 -37.44 -5.72 -15.46
C ASN A 498 -37.36 -4.18 -15.63
N PRO A 499 -36.31 -3.66 -16.28
CA PRO A 499 -36.18 -2.23 -16.49
C PRO A 499 -37.32 -1.73 -17.39
N LYS A 500 -37.93 -0.60 -17.02
CA LYS A 500 -39.01 0.00 -17.82
C LYS A 500 -38.46 0.47 -19.18
N GLU A 501 -39.04 0.01 -20.29
CA GLU A 501 -38.71 0.51 -21.62
C GLU A 501 -38.91 2.03 -21.69
N LYS A 502 -37.83 2.80 -21.89
CA LYS A 502 -37.95 4.22 -22.22
C LYS A 502 -38.44 4.35 -23.67
N LYS A 503 -39.72 4.67 -23.85
CA LYS A 503 -40.20 5.30 -25.10
C LYS A 503 -39.34 6.54 -25.38
N ARG A 504 -38.53 6.49 -26.44
CA ARG A 504 -37.78 7.64 -26.97
C ARG A 504 -38.77 8.75 -27.38
N LYS A 505 -39.13 9.65 -26.45
CA LYS A 505 -39.72 10.93 -26.82
C LYS A 505 -38.59 11.84 -27.32
N ARG A 506 -38.50 11.99 -28.64
CA ARG A 506 -37.84 13.15 -29.26
C ARG A 506 -38.60 14.38 -28.77
N GLN A 507 -38.01 15.18 -27.88
CA GLN A 507 -38.52 16.50 -27.56
C GLN A 507 -37.47 17.52 -27.99
N ALA A 508 -37.90 18.36 -28.91
CA ALA A 508 -37.16 19.47 -29.48
C ALA A 508 -36.78 20.50 -28.41
N ARG A 509 -35.66 21.17 -28.66
CA ARG A 509 -35.13 22.29 -27.89
C ARG A 509 -36.22 23.32 -27.54
N SER A 510 -36.25 23.71 -26.28
CA SER A 510 -36.75 25.01 -25.83
C SER A 510 -35.83 25.49 -24.73
N ASP A 511 -35.06 26.53 -25.04
CA ASP A 511 -34.27 27.28 -24.06
C ASP A 511 -35.19 27.82 -22.96
N GLY A 512 -34.73 27.69 -21.72
CA GLY A 512 -35.49 28.07 -20.53
C GLY A 512 -34.64 27.88 -19.30
N GLN A 513 -33.70 28.80 -19.10
CA GLN A 513 -32.85 28.93 -17.92
C GLN A 513 -33.74 29.03 -16.67
N LYS A 514 -33.65 28.04 -15.78
CA LYS A 514 -34.19 28.11 -14.41
C LYS A 514 -33.11 27.61 -13.45
N ASP A 515 -32.58 28.55 -12.69
CA ASP A 515 -31.72 28.31 -11.54
C ASP A 515 -32.38 27.34 -10.57
N SER A 516 -31.65 26.31 -10.18
CA SER A 516 -32.02 25.39 -9.11
C SER A 516 -31.10 25.64 -7.91
N PRO A 517 -31.64 25.64 -6.67
CA PRO A 517 -30.90 26.09 -5.50
C PRO A 517 -29.78 25.11 -5.14
N VAL A 518 -28.65 25.67 -4.74
CA VAL A 518 -27.50 24.98 -4.14
C VAL A 518 -28.00 24.18 -2.94
N LYS A 519 -27.91 22.85 -3.03
CA LYS A 519 -28.09 21.98 -1.85
C LYS A 519 -26.89 22.19 -0.93
N THR A 520 -27.19 22.66 0.27
CA THR A 520 -26.26 22.77 1.40
C THR A 520 -25.62 21.41 1.69
N GLY A 521 -24.30 21.44 1.94
CA GLY A 521 -23.48 20.25 2.10
C GLY A 521 -23.97 19.33 3.22
N ARG A 522 -23.98 18.03 2.95
CA ARG A 522 -24.01 17.03 4.01
C ARG A 522 -22.75 17.18 4.88
N PRO A 523 -22.85 17.05 6.22
CA PRO A 523 -21.68 17.01 7.07
C PRO A 523 -20.73 15.89 6.59
N SER A 524 -19.45 16.23 6.59
CA SER A 524 -18.33 15.34 6.29
C SER A 524 -18.32 14.19 7.31
N ASN A 525 -18.58 12.96 6.89
CA ASN A 525 -18.37 11.75 7.69
C ASN A 525 -16.95 11.20 7.46
N ASN A 526 -15.95 12.08 7.36
CA ASN A 526 -14.59 11.70 7.03
C ASN A 526 -13.93 11.01 8.24
N PRO A 527 -13.63 9.69 8.17
CA PRO A 527 -13.01 8.95 9.27
C PRO A 527 -11.59 9.45 9.61
N PHE A 528 -10.94 10.18 8.69
CA PHE A 528 -9.61 10.75 8.91
C PHE A 528 -9.62 12.08 9.66
N GLU A 529 -10.79 12.65 10.00
CA GLU A 529 -10.87 13.82 10.89
C GLU A 529 -10.34 13.49 12.30
N LEU A 530 -10.41 12.22 12.72
CA LEU A 530 -9.81 11.72 13.96
C LEU A 530 -8.28 11.85 14.01
N LEU A 531 -7.61 12.03 12.87
CA LEU A 531 -6.16 12.22 12.80
C LEU A 531 -5.75 13.70 12.97
N GLY A 532 -6.71 14.64 12.98
CA GLY A 532 -6.47 16.08 13.09
C GLY A 532 -6.57 16.64 14.51
N GLY A 533 -6.95 15.82 15.49
CA GLY A 533 -6.98 16.19 16.91
C GLY A 533 -5.66 15.85 17.59
N GLY A 534 -4.72 16.79 17.58
CA GLY A 534 -3.43 16.73 18.26
C GLY A 534 -2.79 18.11 18.34
#